data_AF-A0A7C8AEF2-F1
#
_entry.id   AF-A0A7C8AEF2-F1
#
_cell.length_a   1.000
_cell.length_b   1.000
_cell.length_c   1.000
_cell.angle_alpha   90.00
_cell.angle_beta   90.00
_cell.angle_gamma   90.00
#
_symmetry.space_group_name_H-M   'P 1'
#
loop_
_entity.id
_entity.type
_entity.pdbx_description
1 polymer ?
#
loop_
_entity_poly.entity_id
_entity_poly.type
_entity_poly.pdbx_seq_one_letter_code
_entity_poly.pdbx_strand_id
1 'polypeptide(L)'
;MAEKNSKSDSSFIERRKYTVDRRLGLDRRLGLDRRRGPGRRRSDERKAAEEGQMTDEQFEFLMAIDTYKKANQRPFPTWTEVLEVIKALGYRKVAEPRSLESFKKEPAEAALS
;
A
#
# COMPACT_ATOMS: atom_id res chain seq x y z
N MET A 1 33.10 18.74 53.17
CA MET A 1 32.98 17.52 53.99
C MET A 1 31.49 17.21 54.13
N ALA A 2 30.96 16.27 53.35
CA ALA A 2 30.93 14.83 53.62
C ALA A 2 29.89 14.50 54.70
N GLU A 3 28.69 14.05 54.33
CA GLU A 3 28.32 12.67 53.96
C GLU A 3 27.93 11.85 55.20
N LYS A 4 26.69 11.34 55.21
CA LYS A 4 26.34 10.04 55.78
C LYS A 4 25.06 9.50 55.13
N ASN A 5 25.33 8.59 54.22
CA ASN A 5 24.45 7.64 53.54
C ASN A 5 24.15 6.44 54.46
N SER A 6 22.95 5.84 54.39
CA SER A 6 22.79 4.40 54.64
C SER A 6 21.52 3.81 54.00
N LYS A 7 21.74 3.12 52.86
CA LYS A 7 21.19 1.81 52.40
C LYS A 7 19.65 1.66 52.27
N SER A 8 19.11 1.54 51.04
CA SER A 8 18.95 0.33 50.19
C SER A 8 17.89 -0.64 50.79
N ASP A 9 16.93 -1.24 50.08
CA ASP A 9 16.83 -1.71 48.70
C ASP A 9 15.35 -1.96 48.30
N SER A 10 15.14 -2.04 46.98
CA SER A 10 14.14 -2.89 46.31
C SER A 10 12.65 -2.72 46.63
N SER A 11 11.92 -2.05 45.72
CA SER A 11 10.66 -2.62 45.22
C SER A 11 10.48 -2.28 43.75
N PHE A 12 10.99 -3.18 42.92
CA PHE A 12 10.64 -3.30 41.50
C PHE A 12 9.14 -3.58 41.44
N ILE A 13 8.32 -2.53 41.25
CA ILE A 13 6.87 -2.71 41.10
C ILE A 13 6.62 -3.41 39.76
N GLU A 14 6.26 -4.66 39.93
CA GLU A 14 6.01 -5.65 38.92
C GLU A 14 4.86 -5.24 38.01
N ARG A 15 5.23 -4.93 36.77
CA ARG A 15 4.33 -4.60 35.68
C ARG A 15 3.71 -5.89 35.11
N ARG A 16 2.76 -6.50 35.82
CA ARG A 16 1.93 -7.60 35.27
C ARG A 16 0.46 -7.21 35.22
N LYS A 17 0.09 -6.43 34.19
CA LYS A 17 -1.29 -6.43 33.70
C LYS A 17 -1.48 -7.67 32.83
N TYR A 18 -2.34 -8.55 33.31
CA TYR A 18 -2.88 -9.74 32.65
C TYR A 18 -3.12 -9.48 31.15
N THR A 19 -2.30 -10.08 30.30
CA THR A 19 -2.61 -10.23 28.88
C THR A 19 -3.63 -11.36 28.80
N VAL A 20 -4.88 -11.03 28.44
CA VAL A 20 -5.89 -12.05 28.15
C VAL A 20 -5.33 -12.93 27.02
N ASP A 21 -5.08 -14.19 27.36
CA ASP A 21 -4.55 -15.18 26.43
C ASP A 21 -5.57 -15.43 25.32
N ARG A 22 -5.24 -14.98 24.11
CA ARG A 22 -6.07 -15.10 22.91
C ARG A 22 -6.13 -16.54 22.35
N ARG A 23 -5.54 -17.51 23.07
CA ARG A 23 -5.42 -18.91 22.66
C ARG A 23 -6.48 -19.84 23.27
N LEU A 24 -7.36 -19.34 24.13
CA LEU A 24 -8.54 -20.11 24.58
C LEU A 24 -9.64 -20.04 23.52
N GLY A 25 -9.47 -20.94 22.55
CA GLY A 25 -10.42 -21.21 21.47
C GLY A 25 -11.75 -21.75 21.99
N LEU A 26 -12.68 -20.84 22.23
CA LEU A 26 -14.10 -21.13 22.17
C LEU A 26 -14.69 -20.40 20.95
N ASP A 27 -15.01 -21.20 19.94
CA ASP A 27 -15.99 -20.96 18.87
C ASP A 27 -16.00 -19.64 18.11
N ARG A 28 -14.97 -19.46 17.27
CA ARG A 28 -15.11 -18.71 15.99
C ARG A 28 -15.22 -19.64 14.78
N ARG A 29 -15.57 -20.92 14.99
CA ARG A 29 -15.58 -21.96 13.94
C ARG A 29 -16.97 -22.32 13.39
N LEU A 30 -18.07 -21.75 13.90
CA LEU A 30 -19.43 -22.03 13.40
C LEU A 30 -20.17 -20.77 12.92
N GLY A 31 -19.42 -19.83 12.35
CA GLY A 31 -19.95 -18.67 11.62
C GLY A 31 -19.59 -18.75 10.15
N LEU A 32 -19.84 -19.90 9.51
CA LEU A 32 -19.66 -20.07 8.06
C LEU A 32 -20.77 -19.40 7.25
N ASP A 33 -21.78 -18.81 7.90
CA ASP A 33 -22.74 -17.92 7.25
C ASP A 33 -22.21 -16.48 7.21
N ARG A 34 -20.94 -16.35 6.81
CA ARG A 34 -20.49 -15.09 6.21
C ARG A 34 -21.21 -15.04 4.89
N ARG A 35 -22.40 -14.45 4.89
CA ARG A 35 -22.84 -13.61 3.78
C ARG A 35 -21.71 -12.61 3.55
N ARG A 36 -20.68 -13.03 2.81
CA ARG A 36 -19.76 -12.13 2.13
C ARG A 36 -20.73 -11.32 1.29
N GLY A 37 -21.06 -10.13 1.79
CA GLY A 37 -21.84 -9.16 1.04
C GLY A 37 -21.24 -9.10 -0.37
N PRO A 38 -22.07 -8.97 -1.42
CA PRO A 38 -21.67 -9.18 -2.81
C PRO A 38 -20.27 -8.63 -3.01
N GLY A 39 -19.29 -9.56 -3.10
CA GLY A 39 -17.88 -9.16 -3.05
C GLY A 39 -17.74 -8.09 -4.10
N ARG A 40 -17.39 -6.86 -3.68
CA ARG A 40 -17.24 -5.72 -4.58
C ARG A 40 -16.28 -6.20 -5.65
N ARG A 41 -16.82 -6.56 -6.82
CA ARG A 41 -16.01 -7.10 -7.90
C ARG A 41 -14.94 -6.04 -8.15
N ARG A 42 -13.67 -6.44 -8.15
CA ARG A 42 -12.57 -5.55 -8.53
C ARG A 42 -13.00 -4.89 -9.85
N SER A 43 -12.73 -3.60 -10.03
CA SER A 43 -13.01 -2.95 -11.31
C SER A 43 -12.36 -3.76 -12.42
N ASP A 44 -13.01 -3.84 -13.58
CA ASP A 44 -12.51 -4.64 -14.70
C ASP A 44 -11.09 -4.22 -15.10
N GLU A 45 -10.75 -2.93 -14.95
CA GLU A 45 -9.39 -2.39 -15.09
C GLU A 45 -8.38 -3.02 -14.12
N ARG A 46 -8.76 -3.16 -12.83
CA ARG A 46 -7.90 -3.76 -11.80
C ARG A 46 -7.73 -5.25 -12.03
N LYS A 47 -8.76 -5.91 -12.55
CA LYS A 47 -8.72 -7.31 -12.95
C LYS A 47 -7.84 -7.52 -14.19
N ALA A 48 -7.97 -6.67 -15.21
CA ALA A 48 -7.13 -6.68 -16.42
C ALA A 48 -5.64 -6.47 -16.09
N ALA A 49 -5.32 -5.53 -15.19
CA ALA A 49 -3.97 -5.30 -14.71
C ALA A 49 -3.39 -6.50 -13.93
N GLU A 50 -4.22 -7.22 -13.16
CA GLU A 50 -3.82 -8.45 -12.45
C GLU A 50 -3.70 -9.67 -13.40
N GLU A 51 -4.45 -9.67 -14.51
CA GLU A 51 -4.45 -10.71 -15.55
C GLU A 51 -3.38 -10.49 -16.63
N GLY A 52 -2.52 -9.47 -16.48
CA GLY A 52 -1.41 -9.19 -17.38
C GLY A 52 -1.81 -8.52 -18.70
N GLN A 53 -3.03 -8.00 -18.81
CA GLN A 53 -3.43 -7.13 -19.92
C GLN A 53 -2.88 -5.73 -19.68
N MET A 54 -1.59 -5.56 -19.90
CA MET A 54 -0.93 -4.26 -19.96
C MET A 54 -0.46 -4.00 -21.38
N THR A 55 -0.45 -2.73 -21.79
CA THR A 55 0.20 -2.38 -23.07
C THR A 55 1.71 -2.57 -22.93
N ASP A 56 2.41 -2.83 -24.04
CA ASP A 56 3.86 -3.02 -24.03
C ASP A 56 4.59 -1.81 -23.39
N GLU A 57 4.08 -0.60 -23.66
CA GLU A 57 4.58 0.64 -23.05
C GLU A 57 4.45 0.65 -21.52
N GLN A 58 3.34 0.16 -20.98
CA GLN A 58 3.13 0.07 -19.53
C GLN A 58 4.08 -0.93 -18.89
N PHE A 59 4.31 -2.08 -19.54
CA PHE A 59 5.25 -3.09 -19.07
C PHE A 59 6.69 -2.56 -19.05
N GLU A 60 7.12 -1.93 -20.14
CA GLU A 60 8.46 -1.34 -20.26
C GLU A 60 8.69 -0.26 -19.18
N PHE A 61 7.70 0.60 -18.95
CA PHE A 61 7.76 1.60 -17.89
C PHE A 61 7.92 0.96 -16.49
N LEU A 62 7.15 -0.09 -16.18
CA LEU A 62 7.25 -0.79 -14.89
C LEU A 62 8.61 -1.47 -14.70
N MET A 63 9.14 -2.10 -15.76
CA MET A 63 10.47 -2.71 -15.75
C MET A 63 11.59 -1.67 -15.52
N ALA A 64 11.48 -0.50 -16.14
CA ALA A 64 12.42 0.60 -15.94
C ALA A 64 12.37 1.15 -14.51
N ILE A 65 11.19 1.29 -13.93
CA ILE A 65 11.01 1.70 -12.53
C ILE A 65 11.60 0.66 -11.58
N ASP A 66 11.40 -0.63 -11.81
CA ASP A 66 11.99 -1.70 -10.98
C ASP A 66 13.54 -1.67 -11.06
N THR A 67 14.08 -1.45 -12.25
CA THR A 67 15.52 -1.28 -12.45
C THR A 67 16.07 -0.07 -11.70
N TYR A 68 15.36 1.07 -11.75
CA TYR A 68 15.72 2.26 -11.00
C TYR A 68 15.75 2.01 -9.49
N LYS A 69 14.73 1.32 -8.95
CA LYS A 69 14.63 0.99 -7.53
C LYS A 69 15.81 0.14 -7.05
N LYS A 70 16.18 -0.87 -7.83
CA LYS A 70 17.31 -1.77 -7.54
C LYS A 70 18.64 -1.04 -7.59
N ALA A 71 18.87 -0.23 -8.62
CA ALA A 71 20.11 0.52 -8.78
C ALA A 71 20.34 1.57 -7.68
N ASN A 72 19.28 2.25 -7.25
CA ASN A 72 19.37 3.35 -6.29
C ASN A 72 19.07 2.92 -4.84
N GLN A 73 18.75 1.65 -4.59
CA GLN A 73 18.31 1.13 -3.28
C GLN A 73 17.15 1.93 -2.67
N ARG A 74 16.30 2.51 -3.52
CA ARG A 74 15.17 3.35 -3.12
C ARG A 74 13.87 2.70 -3.53
N PRO A 75 13.11 2.11 -2.58
CA PRO A 75 11.88 1.38 -2.91
C PRO A 75 10.77 2.29 -3.44
N PHE A 76 10.79 3.56 -3.06
CA PHE A 76 9.81 4.57 -3.45
C PHE A 76 10.52 5.75 -4.12
N PRO A 77 10.57 5.78 -5.46
CA PRO A 77 11.13 6.91 -6.18
C PRO A 77 10.26 8.16 -5.99
N THR A 78 10.88 9.33 -5.99
CA THR A 78 10.17 10.62 -6.02
C THR A 78 9.63 10.91 -7.42
N TRP A 79 8.63 11.78 -7.57
CA TRP A 79 8.10 12.13 -8.90
C TRP A 79 9.15 12.76 -9.81
N THR A 80 10.14 13.46 -9.26
CA THR A 80 11.28 13.99 -10.01
C THR A 80 12.16 12.86 -10.56
N GLU A 81 12.39 11.80 -9.78
CA GLU A 81 13.15 10.62 -10.23
C GLU A 81 12.36 9.82 -11.27
N VAL A 82 11.04 9.72 -11.11
CA VAL A 82 10.17 9.10 -12.13
C VAL A 82 10.29 9.84 -13.47
N LEU A 83 10.35 11.18 -13.46
CA LEU A 83 10.59 11.96 -14.68
C LEU A 83 11.96 11.67 -15.31
N GLU A 84 13.00 11.38 -14.52
CA GLU A 84 14.31 10.98 -15.03
C GLU A 84 14.24 9.60 -15.70
N VAL A 85 13.53 8.64 -15.10
CA VAL A 85 13.31 7.31 -15.69
C VAL A 85 12.58 7.42 -17.03
N ILE A 86 11.53 8.24 -17.11
CA ILE A 86 10.78 8.48 -18.36
C ILE A 86 11.71 9.06 -19.43
N LYS A 87 12.57 10.02 -19.08
CA LYS A 87 13.57 10.57 -20.01
C LYS A 87 14.60 9.53 -20.45
N ALA A 88 15.04 8.65 -19.55
CA ALA A 88 15.99 7.58 -19.85
C ALA A 88 15.42 6.52 -20.80
N LEU A 89 14.10 6.28 -20.73
CA LEU A 89 13.36 5.46 -21.70
C LEU A 89 13.24 6.12 -23.09
N GLY A 90 13.68 7.37 -23.25
CA GLY A 90 13.66 8.08 -24.53
C GLY A 90 12.38 8.86 -24.80
N TYR A 91 11.44 8.93 -23.84
CA TYR A 91 10.26 9.78 -23.98
C TYR A 91 10.67 11.26 -23.96
N ARG A 92 10.18 12.01 -24.95
CA ARG A 92 10.41 13.43 -25.10
C ARG A 92 9.10 14.18 -25.29
N LYS A 93 9.01 15.40 -24.77
CA LYS A 93 7.84 16.26 -24.95
C LYS A 93 7.83 16.78 -26.40
N VAL A 94 6.90 16.28 -27.22
CA VAL A 94 6.75 16.68 -28.63
C VAL A 94 5.52 17.55 -28.91
N ALA A 95 4.58 17.64 -27.97
CA ALA A 95 3.31 18.31 -28.15
C ALA A 95 3.01 19.27 -26.99
N GLU A 96 2.08 20.19 -27.24
CA GLU A 96 1.52 21.05 -26.20
C GLU A 96 0.76 20.24 -25.15
N PRO A 97 0.68 20.72 -23.90
CA PRO A 97 -0.07 20.06 -22.84
C PRO A 97 -1.53 19.85 -23.25
N ARG A 98 -1.98 18.58 -23.23
CA ARG A 98 -3.39 18.22 -23.39
C ARG A 98 -4.04 18.11 -22.02
N SER A 99 -5.31 18.50 -21.90
CA SER A 99 -6.08 18.26 -20.68
C SER A 99 -6.14 16.75 -20.41
N LEU A 100 -5.92 16.35 -19.16
CA LEU A 100 -6.11 14.98 -18.72
C LEU A 100 -7.61 14.67 -18.70
N GLU A 101 -8.02 13.56 -19.31
CA GLU A 101 -9.39 13.07 -19.20
C GLU A 101 -9.62 12.56 -17.77
N SER A 102 -10.76 12.93 -17.16
CA SER A 102 -11.03 12.54 -15.79
C SER A 102 -11.39 11.05 -15.73
N PHE A 103 -10.56 10.24 -15.08
CA PHE A 103 -10.86 8.82 -14.79
C PHE A 103 -11.99 8.61 -13.76
N LYS A 104 -12.77 9.65 -13.44
CA LYS A 104 -13.93 9.51 -12.54
C LYS A 104 -15.02 8.75 -13.31
N LYS A 105 -15.20 7.48 -12.94
CA LYS A 105 -16.39 6.72 -13.31
C LYS A 105 -17.62 7.49 -12.82
N GLU A 106 -18.43 7.99 -13.75
CA GLU A 106 -19.71 8.59 -13.36
C GLU A 106 -20.53 7.55 -12.57
N PRO A 107 -21.16 7.95 -11.46
CA PRO A 107 -22.05 7.05 -10.74
C PRO A 107 -23.13 6.58 -11.71
N ALA A 108 -23.42 5.28 -11.71
CA ALA A 108 -24.35 4.61 -12.63
C ALA A 108 -25.83 5.05 -12.49
N GLU A 109 -26.11 6.20 -11.90
CA GLU A 109 -27.45 6.73 -11.63
C GLU A 109 -28.01 7.63 -12.75
N ALA A 110 -27.21 8.00 -13.76
CA ALA A 110 -27.68 8.85 -14.87
C ALA A 110 -28.28 8.08 -16.07
N ALA A 111 -28.37 6.75 -16.01
CA ALA A 111 -28.83 5.92 -17.14
C ALA A 111 -30.29 5.43 -17.04
N LEU A 112 -31.09 5.94 -16.09
CA LEU A 112 -32.48 5.51 -15.84
C LEU A 112 -33.49 6.66 -15.69
N SER A 113 -33.25 7.82 -16.32
CA SER A 113 -34.24 8.91 -16.40
C SER A 113 -34.38 9.43 -17.81
#